data_AF-A0A350QUT6-F1
#
_entry.id   AF-A0A350QUT6-F1
#
_cell.length_a   1.000
_cell.length_b   1.000
_cell.length_c   1.000
_cell.angle_alpha   90.00
_cell.angle_beta   90.00
_cell.angle_gamma   90.00
#
_symmetry.space_group_name_H-M   'P 1'
#
loop_
_entity.id
_entity.type
_entity.pdbx_description
1 polymer ?
#
loop_
_entity_poly.entity_id
_entity_poly.type
_entity_poly.pdbx_seq_one_letter_code
_entity_poly.pdbx_strand_id
1 'polypeptide(L)'
;MGYVKTIGHQLGQSAMILSGQLFDVNESEWHPIQVGFLVSTNMQIALNDPLTHNVSAQRQSSGTFNSSFETSSHQVLYFRAYAQRQDQTILGNIRKITLEGNPQQSGKPIARALSLLAEDSVPLEGGWFQNSWFGLYRSFDNGWIYHSHHGWLYLIADDAQGIWAWSEERGWAWSTKDLYPFLYQWNLQNWVYVFPVKDGQVHYFNYSTNSIETASPINASAGRTGSVDPGAMQPGSSGLR
;
A
#
# COMPACT_ATOMS: atom_id res chain seq x y z
N MET A 1 -28.70 -16.48 -14.75
CA MET A 1 -28.49 -15.14 -14.13
C MET A 1 -27.21 -14.58 -14.73
N GLY A 2 -27.22 -13.33 -15.19
CA GLY A 2 -26.01 -12.65 -15.65
C GLY A 2 -25.00 -12.47 -14.52
N TYR A 3 -23.72 -12.32 -14.86
CA TYR A 3 -22.66 -11.98 -13.91
C TYR A 3 -21.90 -10.74 -14.38
N VAL A 4 -21.61 -9.82 -13.47
CA VAL A 4 -20.84 -8.60 -13.77
C VAL A 4 -19.45 -8.72 -13.15
N LYS A 5 -18.42 -8.45 -13.94
CA LYS A 5 -17.03 -8.37 -13.50
C LYS A 5 -16.56 -6.92 -13.52
N THR A 6 -15.98 -6.47 -12.41
CA THR A 6 -15.22 -5.21 -12.38
C THR A 6 -13.81 -5.49 -12.91
N ILE A 7 -13.46 -4.96 -14.08
CA ILE A 7 -12.18 -5.28 -14.73
C ILE A 7 -11.03 -4.50 -14.10
N GLY A 8 -11.14 -3.18 -14.05
CA GLY A 8 -10.01 -2.33 -13.66
C GLY A 8 -10.26 -0.86 -13.95
N HIS A 9 -9.23 -0.06 -13.71
CA HIS A 9 -9.23 1.38 -14.01
C HIS A 9 -7.95 1.74 -14.77
N GLN A 10 -8.03 2.78 -15.58
CA GLN A 10 -6.87 3.39 -16.23
C GLN A 10 -6.85 4.88 -15.92
N LEU A 11 -5.72 5.37 -15.41
CA LEU A 11 -5.52 6.80 -15.13
C LEU A 11 -5.27 7.55 -16.45
N GLY A 12 -6.07 8.58 -16.71
CA GLY A 12 -5.83 9.58 -17.75
C GLY A 12 -5.32 10.90 -17.16
N GLN A 13 -5.09 11.91 -18.01
CA GLN A 13 -4.54 13.21 -17.57
C GLN A 13 -5.52 14.04 -16.72
N SER A 14 -6.84 13.89 -16.94
CA SER A 14 -7.89 14.66 -16.26
C SER A 14 -8.99 13.80 -15.63
N ALA A 15 -9.06 12.53 -16.01
CA ALA A 15 -10.10 11.60 -15.57
C ALA A 15 -9.57 10.16 -15.62
N MET A 16 -10.23 9.24 -14.93
CA MET A 16 -9.96 7.82 -15.03
C MET A 16 -11.05 7.08 -15.77
N ILE A 17 -10.62 6.08 -16.54
CA ILE A 17 -11.52 5.18 -17.25
C ILE A 17 -11.75 3.94 -16.39
N LEU A 18 -12.99 3.76 -15.92
CA LEU A 18 -13.43 2.56 -15.22
C LEU A 18 -13.91 1.54 -16.24
N SER A 19 -13.56 0.27 -16.05
CA SER A 19 -13.89 -0.80 -16.99
C SER A 19 -14.58 -1.98 -16.32
N GLY A 20 -15.61 -2.49 -16.98
CA GLY A 20 -16.45 -3.59 -16.54
C GLY A 20 -16.82 -4.51 -17.69
N GLN A 21 -17.22 -5.73 -17.37
CA GLN A 21 -17.76 -6.67 -18.34
C GLN A 21 -18.97 -7.38 -17.77
N LEU A 22 -20.03 -7.43 -18.57
CA LEU A 22 -21.19 -8.25 -18.31
C LEU A 22 -21.06 -9.56 -19.07
N PHE A 23 -21.22 -10.66 -18.34
CA PHE A 23 -21.34 -12.00 -18.87
C PHE A 23 -22.82 -12.39 -18.81
N ASP A 24 -23.46 -12.42 -19.98
CA ASP A 24 -24.84 -12.88 -20.10
C ASP A 24 -24.84 -14.40 -20.15
N VAL A 25 -25.20 -15.04 -19.04
CA VAL A 25 -25.44 -16.47 -19.02
C VAL A 25 -26.88 -16.66 -19.51
N ASN A 26 -27.00 -16.88 -20.82
CA ASN A 26 -28.21 -16.92 -21.67
C ASN A 26 -28.57 -15.57 -22.30
N GLU A 27 -28.12 -15.36 -23.53
CA GLU A 27 -28.39 -14.17 -24.39
C GLU A 27 -29.88 -13.80 -24.55
N SER A 28 -30.81 -14.62 -24.06
CA SER A 28 -32.25 -14.48 -24.34
C SER A 28 -33.10 -13.97 -23.17
N GLU A 29 -32.63 -13.95 -21.92
CA GLU A 29 -33.54 -13.72 -20.77
C GLU A 29 -33.16 -12.58 -19.82
N TRP A 30 -31.91 -12.10 -19.83
CA TRP A 30 -31.49 -11.03 -18.92
C TRP A 30 -30.84 -9.86 -19.66
N HIS A 31 -31.67 -8.91 -20.09
CA HIS A 31 -31.19 -7.68 -20.73
C HIS A 31 -31.15 -6.58 -19.67
N PRO A 32 -29.98 -6.22 -19.11
CA PRO A 32 -29.90 -5.07 -18.22
C PRO A 32 -30.25 -3.81 -18.99
N ILE A 33 -31.01 -2.95 -18.34
CA ILE A 33 -31.42 -1.65 -18.89
C ILE A 33 -30.29 -0.64 -18.68
N GLN A 34 -29.48 -0.83 -17.62
CA GLN A 34 -28.37 0.05 -17.29
C GLN A 34 -27.15 -0.75 -16.82
N VAL A 35 -25.97 -0.27 -17.19
CA VAL A 35 -24.68 -0.72 -16.66
C VAL A 35 -23.90 0.50 -16.21
N GLY A 36 -22.99 0.32 -15.27
CA GLY A 36 -22.19 1.41 -14.77
C GLY A 36 -21.27 1.00 -13.63
N PHE A 37 -20.82 1.99 -12.87
CA PHE A 37 -19.94 1.82 -11.73
C PHE A 37 -20.48 2.58 -10.53
N LEU A 38 -20.37 1.96 -9.37
CA LEU A 38 -20.51 2.63 -8.08
C LEU A 38 -19.10 2.96 -7.60
N VAL A 39 -18.85 4.22 -7.23
CA VAL A 39 -17.54 4.72 -6.79
C VAL A 39 -17.70 5.40 -5.43
N SER A 40 -16.88 5.06 -4.44
CA SER A 40 -16.96 5.63 -3.09
C SER A 40 -15.60 5.67 -2.42
N THR A 41 -15.42 6.50 -1.40
CA THR A 41 -14.28 6.42 -0.48
C THR A 41 -14.43 5.29 0.55
N ASN A 42 -15.61 4.66 0.64
CA ASN A 42 -15.90 3.55 1.55
C ASN A 42 -15.79 2.18 0.84
N MET A 43 -15.05 1.25 1.46
CA MET A 43 -14.85 -0.11 0.94
C MET A 43 -16.14 -0.92 0.81
N GLN A 44 -17.18 -0.66 1.60
CA GLN A 44 -18.42 -1.45 1.57
C GLN A 44 -19.35 -1.10 0.39
N ILE A 45 -19.13 0.07 -0.27
CA ILE A 45 -19.92 0.62 -1.39
C ILE A 45 -21.40 0.23 -1.32
N ALA A 46 -22.17 0.92 -0.47
CA ALA A 46 -23.61 0.68 -0.36
C ALA A 46 -24.39 1.53 -1.38
N LEU A 47 -25.40 0.94 -2.04
CA LEU A 47 -26.23 1.61 -3.07
C LEU A 47 -26.95 2.86 -2.55
N ASN A 48 -27.24 2.92 -1.24
CA ASN A 48 -27.95 4.01 -0.59
C ASN A 48 -27.02 4.93 0.22
N ASP A 49 -25.69 4.77 0.09
CA ASP A 49 -24.72 5.63 0.77
C ASP A 49 -24.60 6.96 0.00
N PRO A 50 -24.84 8.13 0.64
CA PRO A 50 -24.70 9.43 -0.01
C PRO A 50 -23.27 9.71 -0.53
N LEU A 51 -22.25 8.98 -0.05
CA LEU A 51 -20.87 9.04 -0.52
C LEU A 51 -20.58 8.10 -1.71
N THR A 52 -21.59 7.39 -2.21
CA THR A 52 -21.45 6.54 -3.40
C THR A 52 -21.91 7.29 -4.64
N HIS A 53 -20.97 7.55 -5.54
CA HIS A 53 -21.22 8.10 -6.86
C HIS A 53 -21.62 6.99 -7.82
N ASN A 54 -22.75 7.17 -8.52
CA ASN A 54 -23.18 6.29 -9.59
C ASN A 54 -22.73 6.87 -10.94
N VAL A 55 -21.97 6.09 -11.70
CA VAL A 55 -21.39 6.45 -12.99
C VAL A 55 -21.95 5.50 -14.05
N SER A 56 -22.91 5.98 -14.85
CA SER A 56 -23.51 5.19 -15.92
C SER A 56 -22.55 4.97 -17.09
N ALA A 57 -22.63 3.81 -17.74
CA ALA A 57 -21.82 3.43 -18.88
C ALA A 57 -22.68 2.86 -20.02
N GLN A 58 -22.16 2.86 -21.24
CA GLN A 58 -22.79 2.18 -22.37
C GLN A 58 -22.15 0.80 -22.61
N ARG A 59 -23.00 -0.22 -22.71
CA ARG A 59 -22.60 -1.60 -23.04
C ARG A 59 -22.29 -1.72 -24.54
N GLN A 60 -21.13 -2.30 -24.85
CA GLN A 60 -20.74 -2.69 -26.19
C GLN A 60 -21.29 -4.09 -26.53
N SER A 61 -21.35 -4.45 -27.81
CA SER A 61 -21.81 -5.77 -28.27
C SER A 61 -21.04 -6.95 -27.66
N SER A 62 -19.77 -6.74 -27.32
CA SER A 62 -18.90 -7.69 -26.60
C SER A 62 -19.25 -7.91 -25.12
N GLY A 63 -20.22 -7.16 -24.58
CA GLY A 63 -20.55 -7.15 -23.14
C GLY A 63 -19.64 -6.28 -22.29
N THR A 64 -18.59 -5.68 -22.85
CA THR A 64 -17.74 -4.73 -22.12
C THR A 64 -18.41 -3.36 -22.04
N PHE A 65 -18.07 -2.61 -21.00
CA PHE A 65 -18.48 -1.22 -20.84
C PHE A 65 -17.41 -0.45 -20.07
N ASN A 66 -17.34 0.84 -20.35
CA ASN A 66 -16.45 1.75 -19.64
C ASN A 66 -17.12 3.11 -19.45
N SER A 67 -16.63 3.86 -18.47
CA SER A 67 -17.01 5.26 -18.28
C SER A 67 -15.85 6.05 -17.72
N SER A 68 -15.82 7.34 -18.06
CA SER A 68 -14.93 8.31 -17.44
C SER A 68 -15.46 8.70 -16.06
N PHE A 69 -14.56 8.87 -15.10
CA PHE A 69 -14.85 9.41 -13.78
C PHE A 69 -13.79 10.45 -13.42
N GLU A 70 -14.24 11.66 -13.08
CA GLU A 70 -13.39 12.76 -12.66
C GLU A 70 -13.40 12.88 -11.14
N THR A 71 -12.22 13.10 -10.57
CA THR A 71 -12.07 13.29 -9.13
C THR A 71 -10.85 14.15 -8.88
N SER A 72 -11.04 15.17 -8.04
CA SER A 72 -10.02 16.16 -7.70
C SER A 72 -9.22 15.80 -6.44
N SER A 73 -9.52 14.65 -5.83
CA SER A 73 -8.97 14.29 -4.53
C SER A 73 -7.90 13.20 -4.65
N HIS A 74 -6.76 13.38 -3.98
CA HIS A 74 -5.70 12.36 -3.81
C HIS A 74 -6.13 11.22 -2.86
N GLN A 75 -7.41 10.85 -2.88
CA GLN A 75 -8.00 9.89 -1.95
C GLN A 75 -8.00 8.49 -2.54
N VAL A 76 -7.98 7.50 -1.65
CA VAL A 76 -8.27 6.12 -2.04
C VAL A 76 -9.76 6.04 -2.38
N LEU A 77 -10.07 5.56 -3.58
CA LEU A 77 -11.44 5.23 -3.98
C LEU A 77 -11.60 3.72 -4.08
N TYR A 78 -12.81 3.27 -3.87
CA TYR A 78 -13.28 1.92 -4.14
C TYR A 78 -14.35 2.01 -5.20
N PHE A 79 -14.33 1.10 -6.16
CA PHE A 79 -15.37 1.01 -7.17
C PHE A 79 -15.76 -0.42 -7.46
N ARG A 80 -17.00 -0.59 -7.90
CA ARG A 80 -17.51 -1.85 -8.44
C ARG A 80 -18.44 -1.60 -9.60
N ALA A 81 -18.37 -2.44 -10.61
CA ALA A 81 -19.29 -2.44 -11.72
C ALA A 81 -20.68 -2.93 -11.27
N TYR A 82 -21.74 -2.44 -11.91
CA TYR A 82 -23.09 -2.94 -11.73
C TYR A 82 -23.80 -3.13 -13.08
N ALA A 83 -24.82 -3.97 -13.08
CA ALA A 83 -25.81 -4.05 -14.14
C ALA A 83 -27.20 -4.16 -13.49
N GLN A 84 -28.12 -3.30 -13.91
CA GLN A 84 -29.44 -3.15 -13.32
C GLN A 84 -30.54 -3.46 -14.35
N ARG A 85 -31.55 -4.21 -13.91
CA ARG A 85 -32.78 -4.49 -14.63
C ARG A 85 -33.95 -4.31 -13.68
N GLN A 86 -34.76 -3.28 -13.89
CA GLN A 86 -35.88 -2.93 -13.00
C GLN A 86 -35.41 -2.79 -11.53
N ASP A 87 -35.89 -3.64 -10.63
CA ASP A 87 -35.56 -3.67 -9.19
C ASP A 87 -34.36 -4.57 -8.86
N GLN A 88 -33.80 -5.28 -9.85
CA GLN A 88 -32.66 -6.18 -9.66
C GLN A 88 -31.35 -5.52 -10.07
N THR A 89 -30.39 -5.52 -9.15
CA THR A 89 -29.02 -5.05 -9.40
C THR A 89 -28.03 -6.18 -9.16
N ILE A 90 -27.23 -6.48 -10.19
CA ILE A 90 -26.10 -7.40 -10.11
C ILE A 90 -24.85 -6.58 -9.92
N LEU A 91 -24.05 -6.90 -8.91
CA LEU A 91 -22.87 -6.16 -8.55
C LEU A 91 -21.60 -6.99 -8.77
N GLY A 92 -20.61 -6.39 -9.41
CA GLY A 92 -19.28 -6.97 -9.56
C GLY A 92 -18.44 -6.88 -8.29
N ASN A 93 -17.23 -7.45 -8.36
CA ASN A 93 -16.25 -7.38 -7.28
C ASN A 93 -15.79 -5.94 -7.03
N ILE A 94 -15.43 -5.62 -5.79
CA ILE A 94 -14.89 -4.31 -5.42
C ILE A 94 -13.42 -4.24 -5.83
N ARG A 95 -12.98 -3.06 -6.28
CA ARG A 95 -11.59 -2.74 -6.60
C ARG A 95 -11.19 -1.42 -5.95
N LYS A 96 -9.94 -1.34 -5.49
CA LYS A 96 -9.31 -0.11 -4.99
C LYS A 96 -8.68 0.67 -6.16
N ILE A 97 -8.80 1.98 -6.09
CA ILE A 97 -8.15 2.96 -6.93
C ILE A 97 -7.30 3.83 -6.00
N THR A 98 -6.02 3.94 -6.30
CA THR A 98 -5.13 4.86 -5.58
C THR A 98 -4.84 6.02 -6.53
N LEU A 99 -5.43 7.18 -6.25
CA LEU A 99 -5.21 8.43 -6.98
C LEU A 99 -3.90 9.06 -6.48
N GLU A 100 -2.78 8.50 -6.89
CA GLU A 100 -1.47 9.11 -6.67
C GLU A 100 -1.09 9.96 -7.87
N GLY A 101 -0.64 11.18 -7.57
CA GLY A 101 -0.06 12.06 -8.57
C GLY A 101 1.04 11.35 -9.35
N ASN A 102 0.96 11.46 -10.68
CA ASN A 102 1.95 11.02 -11.66
C ASN A 102 2.11 9.49 -11.84
N PRO A 103 1.56 8.89 -12.93
CA PRO A 103 1.60 7.45 -13.25
C PRO A 103 2.98 6.82 -13.52
N GLN A 104 4.09 7.50 -13.21
CA GLN A 104 5.44 7.01 -13.47
C GLN A 104 6.12 6.36 -12.25
N GLN A 105 5.52 6.41 -11.06
CA GLN A 105 6.13 5.89 -9.81
C GLN A 105 5.39 4.71 -9.13
N SER A 106 4.21 4.32 -9.60
CA SER A 106 3.38 3.25 -9.03
C SER A 106 3.78 1.82 -9.46
N GLY A 107 5.09 1.56 -9.57
CA GLY A 107 5.61 0.30 -10.10
C GLY A 107 6.05 -0.74 -9.07
N LYS A 108 6.78 -0.35 -8.01
CA LYS A 108 7.36 -1.30 -7.03
C LYS A 108 7.58 -0.61 -5.67
N PRO A 109 6.93 -1.02 -4.57
CA PRO A 109 7.10 -0.43 -3.23
C PRO A 109 8.57 -0.31 -2.78
N ILE A 110 9.40 -1.27 -3.20
CA ILE A 110 10.85 -1.28 -2.98
C ILE A 110 11.53 -0.08 -3.64
N ALA A 111 11.27 0.15 -4.93
CA ALA A 111 11.90 1.23 -5.69
C ALA A 111 11.53 2.59 -5.07
N ARG A 112 10.28 2.74 -4.62
CA ARG A 112 9.82 3.94 -3.91
C ARG A 112 10.54 4.14 -2.59
N ALA A 113 10.71 3.11 -1.76
CA ALA A 113 11.47 3.23 -0.50
C ALA A 113 12.91 3.68 -0.73
N LEU A 114 13.58 3.08 -1.73
CA LEU A 114 14.94 3.46 -2.08
C LEU A 114 15.00 4.89 -2.63
N SER A 115 14.03 5.33 -3.44
CA SER A 115 13.94 6.71 -3.91
C SER A 115 13.72 7.71 -2.78
N LEU A 116 12.84 7.40 -1.81
CA LEU A 116 12.58 8.25 -0.64
C LEU A 116 13.85 8.42 0.22
N LEU A 117 14.63 7.35 0.42
CA LEU A 117 15.91 7.47 1.09
C LEU A 117 16.92 8.26 0.25
N ALA A 118 16.96 8.05 -1.06
CA ALA A 118 17.92 8.69 -1.95
C ALA A 118 17.77 10.21 -2.01
N GLU A 119 16.55 10.75 -1.85
CA GLU A 119 16.26 12.20 -1.89
C GLU A 119 17.11 13.01 -0.90
N ASP A 120 17.34 12.47 0.30
CA ASP A 120 18.13 13.09 1.37
C ASP A 120 19.50 12.41 1.58
N SER A 121 19.97 11.64 0.60
CA SER A 121 21.23 10.90 0.68
C SER A 121 22.35 11.54 -0.12
N VAL A 122 23.54 11.56 0.47
CA VAL A 122 24.79 11.86 -0.24
C VAL A 122 25.52 10.54 -0.50
N PRO A 123 25.89 10.20 -1.75
CA PRO A 123 26.67 9.01 -2.04
C PRO A 123 28.10 9.15 -1.49
N LEU A 124 28.64 8.03 -1.00
CA LEU A 124 29.99 7.86 -0.47
C LEU A 124 30.72 6.72 -1.21
N GLU A 125 32.00 6.53 -0.92
CA GLU A 125 32.79 5.44 -1.50
C GLU A 125 32.23 4.05 -1.15
N GLY A 126 32.46 3.06 -2.01
CA GLY A 126 32.08 1.67 -1.75
C GLY A 126 30.57 1.37 -1.82
N GLY A 127 29.77 2.30 -2.37
CA GLY A 127 28.31 2.15 -2.50
C GLY A 127 27.54 2.52 -1.23
N TRP A 128 28.20 3.21 -0.29
CA TRP A 128 27.56 3.75 0.90
C TRP A 128 26.84 5.07 0.59
N PHE A 129 25.85 5.39 1.41
CA PHE A 129 25.06 6.61 1.35
C PHE A 129 24.87 7.16 2.76
N GLN A 130 25.12 8.46 2.93
CA GLN A 130 24.79 9.17 4.16
C GLN A 130 23.46 9.88 3.97
N ASN A 131 22.41 9.40 4.64
CA ASN A 131 21.11 10.08 4.70
C ASN A 131 21.05 11.00 5.93
N SER A 132 20.44 12.18 5.78
CA SER A 132 20.39 13.22 6.82
C SER A 132 19.56 12.85 8.05
N TRP A 133 18.55 12.00 7.89
CA TRP A 133 17.64 11.59 8.97
C TRP A 133 17.77 10.10 9.29
N PHE A 134 17.91 9.27 8.27
CA PHE A 134 17.97 7.82 8.40
C PHE A 134 19.36 7.31 8.80
N GLY A 135 20.43 8.04 8.44
CA GLY A 135 21.81 7.68 8.76
C GLY A 135 22.55 6.97 7.63
N LEU A 136 23.64 6.27 7.98
CA LEU A 136 24.56 5.65 7.03
C LEU A 136 24.05 4.26 6.62
N TYR A 137 23.88 4.04 5.32
CA TYR A 137 23.42 2.76 4.76
C TYR A 137 24.08 2.44 3.42
N ARG A 138 23.99 1.17 3.02
CA ARG A 138 24.37 0.67 1.71
C ARG A 138 23.18 -0.05 1.09
N SER A 139 22.77 0.34 -0.12
CA SER A 139 21.64 -0.26 -0.81
C SER A 139 22.05 -1.39 -1.75
N PHE A 140 21.11 -2.31 -1.98
CA PHE A 140 21.22 -3.41 -2.92
C PHE A 140 19.96 -3.43 -3.82
N ASP A 141 20.13 -3.78 -5.10
CA ASP A 141 19.07 -3.67 -6.12
C ASP A 141 17.84 -4.58 -5.90
N ASN A 142 17.87 -5.40 -4.84
CA ASN A 142 16.82 -6.36 -4.48
C ASN A 142 15.94 -5.88 -3.29
N GLY A 143 16.08 -4.62 -2.86
CA GLY A 143 15.29 -4.05 -1.76
C GLY A 143 15.86 -4.27 -0.37
N TRP A 144 16.97 -4.99 -0.27
CA TRP A 144 17.77 -5.02 0.93
C TRP A 144 18.67 -3.80 1.01
N ILE A 145 18.90 -3.34 2.23
CA ILE A 145 19.96 -2.41 2.57
C ILE A 145 20.72 -2.95 3.78
N TYR A 146 21.96 -2.52 3.94
CA TYR A 146 22.69 -2.67 5.19
C TYR A 146 22.80 -1.30 5.85
N HIS A 147 22.16 -1.13 7.00
CA HIS A 147 22.20 0.09 7.81
C HIS A 147 23.27 -0.04 8.90
N SER A 148 24.11 0.98 9.05
CA SER A 148 25.24 0.99 9.99
C SER A 148 24.87 0.66 11.44
N HIS A 149 23.67 1.04 11.88
CA HIS A 149 23.20 0.79 13.25
C HIS A 149 22.13 -0.30 13.37
N HIS A 150 21.38 -0.57 12.30
CA HIS A 150 20.22 -1.47 12.33
C HIS A 150 20.49 -2.80 11.63
N GLY A 151 21.67 -2.97 11.02
CA GLY A 151 22.03 -4.16 10.27
C GLY A 151 21.22 -4.29 8.98
N TRP A 152 20.86 -5.53 8.64
CA TRP A 152 20.11 -5.84 7.42
C TRP A 152 18.66 -5.43 7.53
N LEU A 153 18.22 -4.59 6.59
CA LEU A 153 16.84 -4.15 6.48
C LEU A 153 16.29 -4.44 5.07
N TYR A 154 15.08 -4.96 4.99
CA TYR A 154 14.33 -5.03 3.74
C TYR A 154 13.28 -3.92 3.70
N LEU A 155 13.31 -3.09 2.66
CA LEU A 155 12.54 -1.85 2.60
C LEU A 155 11.38 -1.92 1.61
N ILE A 156 10.22 -1.44 2.05
CA ILE A 156 9.08 -1.14 1.19
C ILE A 156 8.46 0.18 1.63
N ALA A 157 8.03 1.01 0.68
CA ALA A 157 7.31 2.24 0.98
C ALA A 157 5.81 1.99 0.97
N ASP A 158 5.09 2.72 1.82
CA ASP A 158 3.65 2.84 1.70
C ASP A 158 3.23 3.96 0.73
N ASP A 159 1.92 4.06 0.51
CA ASP A 159 1.28 5.07 -0.33
C ASP A 159 1.47 6.51 0.23
N ALA A 160 1.91 6.66 1.48
CA ALA A 160 1.98 7.90 2.25
C ALA A 160 3.42 8.42 2.48
N GLN A 161 4.41 7.92 1.73
CA GLN A 161 5.84 8.24 1.90
C GLN A 161 6.48 7.71 3.19
N GLY A 162 5.78 6.86 3.93
CA GLY A 162 6.37 6.09 5.03
C GLY A 162 7.14 4.89 4.52
N ILE A 163 8.21 4.53 5.21
CA ILE A 163 9.04 3.36 4.93
C ILE A 163 8.79 2.32 6.00
N TRP A 164 8.37 1.14 5.56
CA TRP A 164 8.44 -0.08 6.34
C TRP A 164 9.82 -0.71 6.13
N ALA A 165 10.51 -0.95 7.23
CA ALA A 165 11.78 -1.67 7.28
C ALA A 165 11.59 -2.98 8.07
N TRP A 166 11.85 -4.11 7.42
CA TRP A 166 11.88 -5.41 8.08
C TRP A 166 13.30 -5.74 8.52
N SER A 167 13.46 -6.27 9.73
CA SER A 167 14.70 -6.93 10.18
C SER A 167 14.38 -8.28 10.80
N GLU A 168 15.36 -9.18 10.79
CA GLU A 168 15.22 -10.47 11.47
C GLU A 168 15.03 -10.29 12.98
N GLU A 169 15.70 -9.30 13.58
CA GLU A 169 15.69 -9.10 15.04
C GLU A 169 14.40 -8.45 15.56
N ARG A 170 13.72 -7.64 14.74
CA ARG A 170 12.59 -6.78 15.18
C ARG A 170 11.33 -6.90 14.32
N GLY A 171 11.37 -7.62 13.21
CA GLY A 171 10.25 -7.66 12.27
C GLY A 171 10.03 -6.31 11.57
N TRP A 172 8.78 -6.02 11.23
CA TRP A 172 8.39 -4.80 10.51
C TRP A 172 8.29 -3.58 11.42
N ALA A 173 9.04 -2.54 11.09
CA ALA A 173 8.97 -1.22 11.72
C ALA A 173 8.72 -0.13 10.68
N TRP A 174 7.87 0.85 11.01
CA TRP A 174 7.48 1.93 10.09
C TRP A 174 7.92 3.30 10.61
N SER A 175 8.39 4.16 9.72
CA SER A 175 8.65 5.57 10.01
C SER A 175 8.55 6.42 8.75
N THR A 176 8.36 7.72 8.94
CA THR A 176 8.62 8.76 7.93
C THR A 176 9.87 9.54 8.30
N LYS A 177 10.34 10.40 7.38
CA LYS A 177 11.40 11.38 7.65
C LYS A 177 11.08 12.29 8.85
N ASP A 178 9.83 12.73 8.96
CA ASP A 178 9.39 13.67 10.00
C ASP A 178 9.22 13.01 11.38
N LEU A 179 9.03 11.69 11.41
CA LEU A 179 8.82 10.92 12.65
C LEU A 179 10.08 10.23 13.17
N TYR A 180 11.03 9.90 12.29
CA TYR A 180 12.28 9.27 12.72
C TYR A 180 12.99 10.18 13.74
N PRO A 181 13.47 9.67 14.90
CA PRO A 181 13.76 8.27 15.23
C PRO A 181 12.64 7.47 15.93
N PHE A 182 11.38 7.89 15.85
CA PHE A 182 10.25 7.07 16.30
C PHE A 182 9.86 6.05 15.22
N LEU A 183 9.82 4.77 15.60
CA LEU A 183 9.43 3.67 14.73
C LEU A 183 8.16 3.01 15.28
N TYR A 184 7.12 2.86 14.46
CA TYR A 184 5.98 2.04 14.82
C TYR A 184 6.30 0.57 14.52
N GLN A 185 6.36 -0.27 15.54
CA GLN A 185 6.74 -1.68 15.41
C GLN A 185 5.49 -2.57 15.35
N TRP A 186 5.28 -3.22 14.21
CA TRP A 186 4.04 -3.93 13.90
C TRP A 186 3.72 -5.06 14.87
N ASN A 187 4.71 -5.89 15.21
CA ASN A 187 4.53 -7.02 16.12
C ASN A 187 4.27 -6.59 17.56
N LEU A 188 4.66 -5.37 17.95
CA LEU A 188 4.34 -4.78 19.24
C LEU A 188 3.02 -4.00 19.22
N GLN A 189 2.50 -3.68 18.03
CA GLN A 189 1.38 -2.76 17.83
C GLN A 189 1.62 -1.40 18.51
N ASN A 190 2.87 -0.97 18.66
CA ASN A 190 3.25 0.20 19.45
C ASN A 190 4.57 0.83 18.94
N TRP A 191 4.90 1.99 19.47
CA TRP A 191 6.08 2.75 19.11
C TRP A 191 7.32 2.27 19.86
N VAL A 192 8.46 2.37 19.18
CA VAL A 192 9.79 2.31 19.77
C VAL A 192 10.56 3.57 19.35
N TYR A 193 11.37 4.11 20.24
CA TYR A 193 12.23 5.26 19.94
C TYR A 193 13.68 4.80 19.83
N VAL A 194 14.37 5.14 18.73
CA VAL A 194 15.78 4.81 18.53
C VAL A 194 16.67 5.83 19.23
N PHE A 195 17.50 5.38 20.17
CA PHE A 195 18.53 6.23 20.76
C PHE A 195 19.74 6.37 19.83
N PRO A 196 20.49 7.49 19.95
CA PRO A 196 21.81 7.58 19.37
C PRO A 196 22.68 6.38 19.77
N VAL A 197 23.47 5.89 18.82
CA VAL A 197 24.35 4.74 19.08
C VAL A 197 25.39 5.10 20.14
N LYS A 198 25.48 4.24 21.14
CA LYS A 198 26.43 4.33 22.24
C LYS A 198 27.21 3.03 22.31
N ASP A 199 28.53 3.13 22.38
CA ASP A 199 29.45 1.97 22.46
C ASP A 199 29.25 0.95 21.31
N GLY A 200 28.86 1.43 20.12
CA GLY A 200 28.61 0.60 18.94
C GLY A 200 27.29 -0.17 18.97
N GLN A 201 26.43 0.06 19.95
CA GLN A 201 25.11 -0.57 20.06
C GLN A 201 23.98 0.44 19.92
N VAL A 202 22.95 0.05 19.17
CA VAL A 202 21.69 0.78 19.10
C VAL A 202 20.78 0.33 20.25
N HIS A 203 20.22 1.30 20.95
CA HIS A 203 19.24 1.08 22.00
C HIS A 203 17.89 1.62 21.58
N TYR A 204 16.83 1.01 22.07
CA TYR A 204 15.47 1.40 21.77
C TYR A 204 14.70 1.58 23.07
N PHE A 205 13.89 2.62 23.17
CA PHE A 205 12.88 2.71 24.21
C PHE A 205 11.58 2.08 23.72
N ASN A 206 11.13 1.01 24.37
CA ASN A 206 9.91 0.31 24.02
C ASN A 206 8.73 0.85 24.84
N TYR A 207 7.78 1.51 24.17
CA TYR A 207 6.62 2.10 24.84
C TYR A 207 5.60 1.06 25.34
N SER A 208 5.70 -0.20 24.90
CA SER A 208 4.83 -1.29 25.41
C SER A 208 5.27 -1.76 26.79
N THR A 209 6.58 -1.81 27.04
CA THR A 209 7.17 -2.29 28.29
C THR A 209 7.69 -1.17 29.19
N ASN A 210 7.74 0.06 28.67
CA ASN A 210 8.30 1.24 29.33
C ASN A 210 9.76 1.01 29.76
N SER A 211 10.57 0.38 28.89
CA SER A 211 11.95 -0.01 29.18
C SER A 211 12.89 0.19 27.99
N ILE A 212 14.19 0.28 28.27
CA ILE A 212 15.24 0.27 27.24
C ILE A 212 15.55 -1.18 26.87
N GLU A 213 15.63 -1.45 25.58
CA GLU A 213 16.01 -2.73 24.99
C GLU A 213 17.14 -2.55 23.97
N THR A 214 17.97 -3.58 23.80
CA THR A 214 18.93 -3.68 22.69
C THR A 214 18.27 -4.36 21.50
N ALA A 215 19.01 -4.59 20.41
CA ALA A 215 18.48 -5.22 19.21
C ALA A 215 18.15 -6.73 19.41
N SER A 216 17.06 -7.01 20.15
CA SER A 216 16.39 -8.30 20.24
C SER A 216 15.05 -8.17 20.99
N PRO A 217 13.92 -8.16 20.28
CA PRO A 217 12.69 -8.70 20.83
C PRO A 217 12.02 -9.66 19.83
N ILE A 218 12.65 -10.81 19.59
CA ILE A 218 11.93 -12.04 19.29
C ILE A 218 12.25 -13.00 20.42
N ASN A 219 11.22 -13.39 21.18
CA ASN A 219 11.32 -14.29 22.33
C ASN A 219 12.36 -15.40 22.08
N ALA A 220 13.36 -15.48 22.95
CA ALA A 220 14.41 -16.47 22.94
C ALA A 220 13.84 -17.88 23.16
N SER A 221 13.37 -18.52 22.09
CA SER A 221 13.19 -19.97 22.01
C SER A 221 12.97 -20.44 20.56
N ALA A 222 13.90 -20.15 19.65
CA ALA A 222 14.05 -20.92 18.43
C ALA A 222 15.45 -20.72 17.87
N GLY A 223 16.36 -21.62 18.22
CA GLY A 223 17.57 -21.77 17.43
C GLY A 223 17.18 -22.23 16.03
N ARG A 224 17.59 -21.48 15.00
CA ARG A 224 18.13 -22.03 13.75
C ARG A 224 18.55 -20.93 12.79
N THR A 225 19.78 -21.09 12.34
CA THR A 225 20.38 -20.52 11.13
C THR A 225 19.49 -20.79 9.91
N GLY A 226 18.95 -19.73 9.32
CA GLY A 226 18.26 -19.76 8.03
C GLY A 226 17.80 -18.36 7.70
N SER A 227 18.11 -17.87 6.50
CA SER A 227 17.60 -16.58 6.00
C SER A 227 16.08 -16.61 6.09
N VAL A 228 15.53 -15.85 7.03
CA VAL A 228 14.09 -15.68 7.17
C VAL A 228 13.66 -14.73 6.06
N ASP A 229 12.94 -15.26 5.08
CA ASP A 229 12.33 -14.48 4.00
C ASP A 229 11.29 -13.53 4.63
N PRO A 230 11.24 -12.22 4.29
CA PRO A 230 10.29 -11.25 4.85
C PRO A 230 8.79 -11.57 4.69
N GLY A 231 8.42 -12.75 4.21
CA GLY A 231 7.17 -13.43 4.58
C GLY A 231 5.92 -12.57 4.37
N ALA A 232 5.66 -12.19 3.12
CA ALA A 232 4.38 -11.74 2.56
C ALA A 232 3.30 -11.23 3.56
N MET A 233 3.50 -10.05 4.14
CA MET A 233 2.41 -9.12 4.50
C MET A 233 3.01 -7.77 4.89
N GLN A 234 2.92 -6.79 4.00
CA GLN A 234 3.02 -5.38 4.39
C GLN A 234 1.89 -5.09 5.38
N PRO A 235 2.19 -4.56 6.57
CA PRO A 235 1.14 -4.15 7.48
C PRO A 235 0.38 -2.92 6.95
N GLY A 236 -0.93 -2.88 7.18
CA GLY A 236 -1.76 -1.75 6.75
C GLY A 236 -1.41 -0.46 7.50
N SER A 237 -1.23 0.65 6.78
CA SER A 237 -0.89 1.96 7.35
C SER A 237 -2.10 2.84 7.71
N SER A 238 -3.32 2.30 7.68
CA SER A 238 -4.58 3.05 7.81
C SER A 238 -4.79 3.80 9.14
N GLY A 239 -3.94 3.61 10.14
CA GLY A 239 -4.02 4.29 11.44
C GLY A 239 -2.72 4.98 11.90
N LEU A 240 -1.71 5.10 11.03
CA LEU A 240 -0.38 5.63 11.38
C LEU A 240 -0.17 7.10 10.95
N ARG A 241 -1.26 7.83 10.70
CA ARG A 241 -1.24 9.23 10.23
C ARG A 241 -1.59 10.20 11.34
#